data_AF-A0A525WNX7-F1
#
_entry.id   AF-A0A525WNX7-F1
#
_cell.length_a   1.000
_cell.length_b   1.000
_cell.length_c   1.000
_cell.angle_alpha   90.00
_cell.angle_beta   90.00
_cell.angle_gamma   90.00
#
_symmetry.space_group_name_H-M   'P 1'
#
loop_
_entity.id
_entity.type
_entity.pdbx_description
1 polymer ?
#
loop_
_entity_poly.entity_id
_entity_poly.type
_entity_poly.pdbx_seq_one_letter_code
_entity_poly.pdbx_strand_id
1 'polypeptide(L)' 'MSGRRLSPIDHGQNKTGCPFCAGKKATEGNNLAQLFPHLLSEWHFERNQTDHPEDVLPYSHRKVWWKCEKGHE' A
#
# COMPACT_ATOMS: atom_id res chain seq x y z
N MET A 1 15.21 17.47 42.67
CA MET A 1 15.67 16.87 41.40
C MET A 1 14.45 16.64 40.52
N SER A 2 14.03 17.69 39.81
CA SER A 2 12.77 17.72 39.06
C SER A 2 12.92 16.97 37.73
N GLY A 3 12.49 15.72 37.68
CA GLY A 3 12.28 15.01 36.43
C GLY A 3 11.07 15.60 35.71
N ARG A 4 11.29 16.35 34.63
CA ARG A 4 10.21 16.86 33.78
C ARG A 4 9.48 15.67 33.16
N ARG A 5 8.29 15.37 33.68
CA ARG A 5 7.31 14.51 33.01
C ARG A 5 6.97 15.18 31.68
N LEU A 6 7.48 14.64 30.58
CA LEU A 6 7.09 15.11 29.25
C LEU A 6 5.59 14.89 29.12
N SER A 7 4.85 15.99 29.03
CA SER A 7 3.40 15.99 28.79
C SER A 7 3.10 15.24 27.49
N PRO A 8 1.95 14.54 27.38
CA PRO A 8 1.52 13.97 26.11
C PRO A 8 1.44 15.12 25.10
N ILE A 9 2.16 15.00 23.99
CA ILE A 9 2.09 15.96 22.90
C ILE A 9 0.65 15.91 22.38
N ASP A 10 -0.14 16.94 22.72
CA ASP A 10 -1.46 17.18 22.18
C ASP A 10 -1.31 17.46 20.68
N HIS A 11 -1.57 16.43 19.87
CA HIS A 11 -1.60 16.56 18.42
C HIS A 11 -2.97 17.12 18.06
N GLY A 12 -2.96 18.44 17.82
CA GLY A 12 -4.10 19.23 17.39
C GLY A 12 -4.97 18.56 16.33
N GLN A 13 -6.24 18.93 16.38
CA GLN A 13 -7.35 18.28 15.71
C GLN A 13 -7.19 18.14 14.19
N ASN A 14 -6.78 16.95 13.75
CA ASN A 14 -7.21 16.28 12.54
C ASN A 14 -6.76 14.81 12.61
N LYS A 15 -7.65 13.92 13.06
CA LYS A 15 -7.33 12.50 13.30
C LYS A 15 -7.23 11.69 12.00
N THR A 16 -6.32 12.04 11.10
CA THR A 16 -5.81 11.04 10.17
C THR A 16 -4.79 10.21 10.94
N GLY A 17 -5.27 9.14 11.58
CA GLY A 17 -4.39 8.14 12.19
C GLY A 17 -3.33 7.65 11.22
N CYS A 18 -2.27 7.02 11.75
CA CYS A 18 -1.13 6.54 10.95
C CYS A 18 -1.62 5.83 9.66
N PRO A 19 -1.22 6.29 8.46
CA PRO A 19 -1.77 5.79 7.20
C PRO A 19 -1.48 4.30 6.97
N PHE A 20 -0.43 3.76 7.60
CA PHE A 20 -0.13 2.33 7.57
C PHE A 20 -1.12 1.54 8.44
N CYS A 21 -1.33 1.96 9.69
CA CYS A 21 -2.32 1.33 10.59
C CYS A 21 -3.75 1.47 10.05
N ALA A 22 -4.04 2.56 9.34
CA ALA A 22 -5.33 2.82 8.72
C ALA A 22 -5.53 2.11 7.36
N GLY A 23 -4.55 1.31 6.90
CA GLY A 23 -4.64 0.57 5.63
C GLY A 23 -4.64 1.46 4.37
N LYS A 24 -4.16 2.70 4.48
CA LYS A 24 -4.11 3.69 3.38
C LYS A 24 -2.79 3.64 2.59
N LYS A 25 -1.78 2.92 3.10
CA LYS A 25 -0.50 2.68 2.43
C LYS A 25 -0.15 1.19 2.48
N ALA A 26 0.48 0.71 1.41
CA ALA A 26 1.01 -0.64 1.34
C ALA A 26 2.12 -0.85 2.39
N THR A 27 2.17 -2.06 2.92
CA THR A 27 3.23 -2.55 3.82
C THR A 27 3.64 -3.94 3.35
N GLU A 28 4.73 -4.47 3.89
CA GLU A 28 5.17 -5.85 3.62
C GLU A 28 4.07 -6.91 3.87
N GLY A 29 3.16 -6.66 4.80
CA GLY A 29 2.05 -7.56 5.14
C GLY A 29 0.71 -7.26 4.46
N ASN A 30 0.59 -6.12 3.76
CA ASN A 30 -0.67 -5.68 3.15
C ASN A 30 -0.40 -5.02 1.80
N ASN A 31 0.14 -5.78 0.87
CA ASN A 31 0.32 -5.38 -0.52
C ASN A 31 -0.22 -6.46 -1.46
N LEU A 32 -0.37 -6.12 -2.73
CA LEU A 32 -0.94 -6.98 -3.75
C LEU A 32 -0.11 -8.26 -3.95
N ALA A 33 1.22 -8.14 -4.00
CA ALA A 33 2.12 -9.29 -4.15
C ALA A 33 1.96 -10.31 -3.01
N GLN A 34 1.84 -9.81 -1.79
CA GLN A 34 1.76 -10.63 -0.59
C GLN A 34 0.42 -11.33 -0.43
N LEU A 35 -0.68 -10.61 -0.70
CA LEU A 35 -2.03 -11.13 -0.46
C LEU A 35 -2.63 -11.84 -1.68
N PHE A 36 -2.18 -11.50 -2.89
CA PHE A 36 -2.69 -12.04 -4.15
C PHE A 36 -1.54 -12.43 -5.11
N PRO A 37 -0.66 -13.37 -4.73
CA PRO A 37 0.51 -13.72 -5.55
C PRO A 37 0.13 -14.30 -6.92
N HIS A 38 -1.06 -14.89 -7.08
CA HIS A 38 -1.55 -15.40 -8.37
C HIS A 38 -1.76 -14.30 -9.40
N LEU A 39 -2.05 -13.06 -8.98
CA LEU A 39 -2.20 -11.93 -9.89
C LEU A 39 -0.88 -11.45 -10.48
N LEU A 40 0.27 -11.88 -9.93
CA LEU A 40 1.58 -11.50 -10.43
C LEU A 40 1.89 -12.10 -11.81
N SER A 41 1.28 -13.25 -12.16
CA SER A 41 1.43 -13.82 -13.52
C SER A 41 0.75 -12.96 -14.58
N GLU A 42 -0.31 -12.26 -14.18
CA GLU A 42 -1.08 -11.34 -15.03
C GLU A 42 -0.56 -9.89 -14.95
N TRP A 43 0.48 -9.60 -14.17
CA TRP A 43 0.99 -8.22 -14.03
C TRP A 43 1.83 -7.79 -15.24
N HIS A 44 1.52 -6.62 -15.83
CA HIS A 44 2.31 -6.09 -16.94
C HIS A 44 3.45 -5.18 -16.47
N PHE A 45 4.56 -5.76 -16.01
CA PHE A 45 5.71 -5.02 -15.44
C PHE A 45 6.25 -3.88 -16.34
N GLU A 46 6.34 -4.09 -17.66
CA GLU A 46 6.86 -3.07 -18.58
C GLU A 46 5.95 -1.84 -18.73
N ARG A 47 4.64 -2.00 -18.52
CA ARG A 47 3.65 -0.91 -18.61
C ARG A 47 3.37 -0.27 -17.26
N ASN A 48 3.60 -0.99 -16.18
CA ASN A 48 3.45 -0.53 -14.80
C ASN A 48 4.82 -0.16 -14.19
N GLN A 49 5.67 0.57 -14.91
CA GLN A 49 7.07 0.82 -14.50
C GLN A 49 7.21 1.48 -13.13
N THR A 50 6.22 2.30 -12.71
CA THR A 50 6.21 2.98 -11.40
C THR A 50 5.38 2.25 -10.34
N ASP A 51 4.63 1.24 -10.77
CA ASP A 51 3.58 0.61 -9.98
C ASP A 51 4.02 -0.82 -9.74
N HIS A 52 4.80 -1.03 -8.68
CA HIS A 52 5.17 -2.37 -8.28
C HIS A 52 4.04 -3.01 -7.47
N PRO A 53 3.78 -4.32 -7.63
CA PRO A 53 2.78 -5.03 -6.84
C PRO A 53 2.98 -4.93 -5.33
N GLU A 54 4.21 -4.74 -4.86
CA GLU A 54 4.56 -4.51 -3.45
C GLU A 54 4.14 -3.12 -2.92
N ASP A 55 3.97 -2.15 -3.81
CA ASP A 55 3.54 -0.78 -3.51
C ASP A 55 2.04 -0.56 -3.73
N VAL A 56 1.33 -1.58 -4.19
CA VAL A 56 -0.09 -1.52 -4.51
C VAL A 56 -0.89 -2.21 -3.40
N LEU A 57 -1.88 -1.51 -2.85
CA LEU A 57 -2.85 -2.15 -1.95
C LEU A 57 -3.78 -3.06 -2.75
N PRO A 58 -4.13 -4.25 -2.22
CA PRO A 58 -4.96 -5.24 -2.93
C PRO A 58 -6.34 -4.74 -3.35
N TYR A 59 -6.90 -3.77 -2.62
CA TYR A 59 -8.21 -3.17 -2.88
C TYR A 59 -8.10 -1.71 -3.30
N SER A 60 -6.94 -1.31 -3.82
CA SER A 60 -6.76 0.06 -4.30
C SER A 60 -7.58 0.32 -5.55
N HIS A 61 -8.04 1.56 -5.72
CA HIS A 61 -8.65 2.03 -6.96
C HIS A 61 -7.59 2.42 -8.02
N ARG A 62 -6.35 1.94 -7.90
CA ARG A 62 -5.26 2.24 -8.84
C ARG A 62 -5.53 1.56 -10.17
N LYS A 63 -5.33 2.29 -11.26
CA LYS A 63 -5.41 1.75 -12.62
C LYS A 63 -4.05 1.23 -13.02
N VAL A 64 -3.97 -0.06 -13.30
CA VAL A 64 -2.75 -0.78 -13.67
C VAL A 64 -3.01 -1.67 -14.86
N TRP A 65 -1.95 -1.96 -15.61
CA TRP A 65 -2.01 -2.80 -16.80
C TRP A 65 -1.90 -4.27 -16.44
N TRP A 66 -2.83 -5.06 -16.97
CA TRP A 66 -2.84 -6.52 -16.85
C TRP A 66 -2.46 -7.16 -18.19
N LYS A 67 -1.77 -8.29 -18.13
CA LYS A 67 -1.43 -9.14 -19.26
C LYS A 67 -2.32 -10.37 -19.20
N CYS A 68 -3.23 -10.50 -20.16
CA CYS A 68 -4.08 -11.68 -20.26
C CYS A 68 -3.24 -12.89 -20.69
N GLU A 69 -3.34 -14.01 -19.97
CA GLU A 69 -2.66 -15.27 -20.34
C GLU A 69 -3.12 -15.82 -21.70
N LYS A 70 -4.31 -15.44 -22.15
CA LYS A 70 -4.90 -15.90 -23.43
C LYS A 70 -4.55 -15.01 -24.63
N GLY A 71 -3.73 -13.97 -24.45
CA GLY A 71 -3.22 -13.15 -25.55
C GLY A 71 -4.25 -12.24 -26.21
N HIS A 72 -5.35 -11.90 -25.53
CA HIS A 72 -6.23 -10.83 -25.97
C HIS A 72 -5.66 -9.49 -25.49
N GLU A 73 -5.24 -8.67 -26.44
CA GLU A 73 -4.76 -7.30 -26.27
C GLU A 73 -5.87 -6.26 -26.47
#